data_AF-Q68U63-F1
#
_entry.id   AF-Q68U63-F1
#
_cell.length_a   1.000
_cell.length_b   1.000
_cell.length_c   1.000
_cell.angle_alpha   90.00
_cell.angle_beta   90.00
_cell.angle_gamma   90.00
#
_symmetry.space_group_name_H-M   'P 1'
#
loop_
_entity.id
_entity.type
_entity.pdbx_description
1 polymer ?
#
loop_
_entity_poly.entity_id
_entity_poly.type
_entity_poly.pdbx_seq_one_letter_code
_entity_poly.pdbx_strand_id
1 'polypeptide(L)' 'TRCKLARYLEDLEDVDFKKFKMHLEDYPPQKGCIPLPRGQTEKADHVDLATLMIDFNGEEKAWAMAV' A
#
# COMPACT_ATOMS: atom_id res chain seq x y z
N THR A 1 -5.84 9.47 6.55
CA THR A 1 -7.12 9.19 5.90
C THR A 1 -6.86 8.66 4.50
N ARG A 2 -7.81 7.92 3.91
CA ARG A 2 -7.67 7.34 2.55
C ARG A 2 -7.21 8.35 1.50
N CYS A 3 -7.83 9.53 1.45
CA CYS A 3 -7.48 10.57 0.47
C CYS A 3 -6.06 11.14 0.64
N LYS A 4 -5.51 11.15 1.87
CA LYS A 4 -4.13 11.60 2.10
C LYS A 4 -3.11 10.55 1.67
N LEU A 5 -3.43 9.27 1.92
CA LEU A 5 -2.56 8.16 1.51
C LEU A 5 -2.54 8.01 0.00
N ALA A 6 -3.70 8.13 -0.67
CA ALA A 6 -3.78 8.13 -2.14
C ALA A 6 -2.90 9.22 -2.76
N ARG A 7 -2.95 10.46 -2.25
CA ARG A 7 -2.08 11.56 -2.71
C ARG A 7 -0.60 11.26 -2.53
N TYR A 8 -0.21 10.71 -1.38
CA TYR A 8 1.18 10.29 -1.16
C TYR A 8 1.64 9.24 -2.17
N LEU A 9 0.75 8.32 -2.56
CA LEU A 9 1.03 7.32 -3.59
C LEU A 9 1.06 7.94 -5.00
N GLU A 10 0.23 8.94 -5.29
CA GLU A 10 0.22 9.69 -6.56
C GLU A 10 1.52 10.51 -6.77
N ASP A 11 2.22 10.88 -5.70
CA ASP A 11 3.51 11.57 -5.77
C ASP A 11 4.67 10.62 -6.16
N LEU A 12 4.44 9.30 -6.18
CA LEU A 12 5.44 8.31 -6.61
C LEU A 12 5.49 8.23 -8.13
N GLU A 13 6.70 8.27 -8.70
CA GLU A 13 6.89 7.94 -10.12
C GLU A 13 6.50 6.48 -10.41
N ASP A 14 6.07 6.18 -11.65
CA ASP A 14 5.60 4.84 -12.05
C ASP A 14 6.55 3.70 -11.63
N VAL A 15 7.86 3.93 -11.75
CA VAL A 15 8.89 2.95 -11.39
C VAL A 15 8.91 2.71 -9.89
N ASP A 16 8.80 3.76 -9.08
CA ASP A 16 8.82 3.66 -7.63
C ASP A 16 7.49 3.14 -7.08
N PHE A 17 6.37 3.52 -7.70
CA PHE A 17 5.07 2.93 -7.38
C PHE A 17 5.05 1.41 -7.65
N LYS A 18 5.66 0.97 -8.76
CA LYS A 18 5.82 -0.47 -9.04
C LYS A 18 6.67 -1.19 -8.00
N LYS A 19 7.80 -0.60 -7.58
CA LYS A 19 8.63 -1.17 -6.50
C LYS A 19 7.89 -1.19 -5.17
N PHE A 20 7.12 -0.14 -4.88
CA PHE A 20 6.32 -0.04 -3.67
C PHE A 20 5.26 -1.13 -3.58
N LYS A 21 4.53 -1.38 -4.67
CA LYS A 21 3.60 -2.53 -4.77
C LYS A 21 4.29 -3.86 -4.45
N MET A 22 5.45 -4.11 -5.04
CA MET A 22 6.24 -5.31 -4.76
C MET A 22 6.64 -5.40 -3.28
N HIS A 23 7.05 -4.29 -2.67
CA HIS A 23 7.36 -4.25 -1.24
C HIS A 23 6.16 -4.61 -0.34
N LEU A 24 4.95 -4.17 -0.71
CA LEU A 24 3.73 -4.47 0.04
C LEU A 24 3.30 -5.94 -0.05
N GLU A 25 3.58 -6.59 -1.18
CA GLU A 25 3.33 -8.02 -1.38
C GLU A 25 4.27 -8.89 -0.53
N ASP A 26 5.52 -8.45 -0.39
CA ASP A 26 6.55 -9.12 0.40
C ASP A 26 6.66 -8.56 1.84
N TYR A 27 5.65 -7.82 2.31
CA TYR A 27 5.74 -7.11 3.57
C TYR A 27 5.91 -8.10 4.74
N PRO A 28 6.91 -7.91 5.61
CA PRO A 28 7.27 -8.92 6.61
C PRO A 28 6.15 -9.12 7.66
N PRO A 29 5.70 -10.37 7.90
CA PRO A 29 4.66 -10.65 8.89
C PRO A 29 5.02 -10.23 10.32
N GLN A 30 6.32 -10.13 10.64
CA GLN A 30 6.78 -9.76 11.98
C GLN A 30 6.43 -8.31 12.37
N LYS A 31 6.02 -7.47 11.41
CA LYS A 31 5.55 -6.10 11.65
C LYS A 31 4.08 -6.01 12.07
N GLY A 32 3.40 -7.14 12.29
CA GLY A 32 1.99 -7.16 12.71
C GLY A 32 1.02 -6.63 11.65
N CYS A 33 1.48 -6.55 10.40
CA CYS A 33 0.69 -6.19 9.22
C CYS A 33 0.48 -7.44 8.38
N ILE A 34 -0.68 -7.51 7.74
CA ILE A 34 -1.05 -8.53 6.78
C ILE A 34 -0.50 -8.12 5.41
N PRO A 35 0.33 -8.95 4.75
CA PRO A 35 0.79 -8.71 3.39
C PRO A 35 -0.41 -8.59 2.44
N LEU A 36 -0.32 -7.67 1.48
CA LEU A 36 -1.42 -7.46 0.55
C LEU A 36 -1.44 -8.54 -0.55
N PRO A 37 -2.62 -9.06 -0.94
CA PRO A 37 -2.70 -10.07 -1.99
C PRO A 37 -2.19 -9.55 -3.33
N ARG A 38 -1.13 -10.16 -3.85
CA ARG A 38 -0.48 -9.79 -5.12
C ARG A 38 -1.43 -9.52 -6.28
N GLY A 39 -2.41 -10.40 -6.49
CA GLY A 39 -3.38 -10.24 -7.58
C GLY A 39 -4.24 -8.97 -7.50
N GLN A 40 -4.43 -8.42 -6.30
CA GLN A 40 -5.11 -7.14 -6.06
C GLN A 40 -4.12 -5.97 -6.17
N THR A 41 -2.95 -6.10 -5.55
CA THR A 41 -1.91 -5.05 -5.50
C THR A 41 -1.36 -4.70 -6.89
N GLU A 42 -1.07 -5.68 -7.75
CA GLU A 42 -0.50 -5.43 -9.08
C GLU A 42 -1.42 -4.54 -9.94
N LYS A 43 -2.74 -4.75 -9.86
CA LYS A 43 -3.75 -4.08 -10.68
C LYS A 43 -4.28 -2.77 -10.10
N ALA A 44 -4.10 -2.56 -8.80
CA ALA A 44 -4.63 -1.39 -8.09
C ALA A 44 -4.01 -0.08 -8.61
N ASP A 45 -4.82 0.94 -8.86
CA ASP A 45 -4.30 2.30 -8.98
C ASP A 45 -3.95 2.89 -7.58
N HIS A 46 -3.56 4.16 -7.51
CA HIS A 46 -3.18 4.81 -6.25
C HIS A 46 -4.32 4.84 -5.22
N VAL A 47 -5.56 5.02 -5.67
CA VAL A 47 -6.74 5.11 -4.80
C VAL A 47 -7.15 3.72 -4.33
N ASP A 48 -7.15 2.75 -5.23
CA ASP A 48 -7.41 1.35 -4.93
C ASP A 48 -6.37 0.82 -3.94
N LEU A 49 -5.09 1.14 -4.13
CA LEU A 49 -4.02 0.68 -3.25
C LEU A 49 -4.14 1.29 -1.84
N ALA A 50 -4.41 2.60 -1.75
CA ALA A 50 -4.67 3.24 -0.45
C ALA A 50 -5.87 2.63 0.27
N THR A 51 -6.91 2.23 -0.48
CA THR A 51 -8.08 1.54 0.07
C THR A 51 -7.70 0.16 0.59
N LEU A 52 -7.01 -0.65 -0.22
CA LEU A 52 -6.54 -1.99 0.17
C LEU A 52 -5.67 -1.95 1.42
N MET A 53 -4.70 -1.03 1.49
CA MET A 53 -3.82 -0.89 2.65
C MET A 53 -4.61 -0.63 3.95
N ILE A 54 -5.58 0.29 3.90
CA ILE A 54 -6.41 0.64 5.06
C ILE A 54 -7.38 -0.48 5.40
N ASP A 55 -8.01 -1.12 4.42
CA ASP A 55 -9.03 -2.13 4.65
C ASP A 55 -8.41 -3.42 5.25
N PHE A 56 -7.18 -3.78 4.87
CA PHE A 56 -6.49 -4.96 5.42
C PHE A 56 -5.80 -4.70 6.76
N ASN A 57 -5.21 -3.51 6.94
CA ASN A 57 -4.29 -3.25 8.05
C ASN A 57 -4.79 -2.18 9.04
N GLY A 58 -5.83 -1.44 8.68
CA GLY A 58 -6.25 -0.24 9.40
C GLY A 58 -5.39 0.98 9.03
N GLU A 59 -5.91 2.17 9.30
CA GLU A 59 -5.30 3.42 8.85
C GLU A 59 -3.90 3.65 9.41
N GLU A 60 -3.69 3.45 10.71
CA GLU A 60 -2.40 3.68 11.37
C GLU A 60 -1.29 2.79 10.77
N LYS A 61 -1.57 1.50 10.62
CA LYS A 61 -0.61 0.55 10.04
C LYS A 61 -0.39 0.80 8.56
N ALA A 62 -1.44 1.17 7.81
CA ALA A 62 -1.30 1.55 6.41
C ALA A 62 -0.30 2.71 6.23
N TRP A 63 -0.33 3.72 7.10
CA TRP A 63 0.69 4.77 7.10
C TRP A 63 2.08 4.27 7.49
N ALA A 64 2.17 3.39 8.48
CA ALA A 64 3.46 2.79 8.88
C ALA A 64 4.06 1.85 7.80
N MET A 65 3.27 1.40 6.83
CA MET A 65 3.74 0.66 5.66
C MET A 65 4.22 1.59 4.53
N ALA A 66 3.82 2.86 4.55
CA ALA A 66 4.10 3.85 3.51
C ALA A 66 5.32 4.76 3.81
N VAL A 67 5.77 4.79 5.07
CA VAL A 67 6.87 5.62 5.61
C VAL A 67 8.00 4.70 6.10
#